data_AF-A0A423SAE4-F1
#
_entry.id   AF-A0A423SAE4-F1
#
_cell.length_a   1.000
_cell.length_b   1.000
_cell.length_c   1.000
_cell.angle_alpha   90.00
_cell.angle_beta   90.00
_cell.angle_gamma   90.00
#
_symmetry.space_group_name_H-M   'P 1'
#
loop_
_entity.id
_entity.type
_entity.pdbx_description
1 polymer ?
#
loop_
_entity_poly.entity_id
_entity_poly.type
_entity_poly.pdbx_seq_one_letter_code
_entity_poly.pdbx_strand_id
1 'polypeptide(L)'
;MCLDVQQFTPDELKVRVVEGVVEVEGKHEERADEHGSISRHFLRKYRLPEDVMMDMVGSTLSPDGVLTIEAPKKKLEPPPPSQRDVPIKKSDDKA
;
A
#
# COMPACT_ATOMS: atom_id res chain seq x y z
N MET A 1 -5.14 -1.14 4.84
CA MET A 1 -6.62 -0.98 4.71
C MET A 1 -7.22 -2.32 4.32
N CYS A 2 -8.48 -2.59 4.67
CA CYS A 2 -9.17 -3.84 4.32
C CYS A 2 -10.48 -3.58 3.57
N LEU A 3 -10.85 -4.50 2.69
CA LEU A 3 -12.05 -4.44 1.85
C LEU A 3 -12.69 -5.83 1.73
N ASP A 4 -13.98 -5.94 2.02
CA ASP A 4 -14.75 -7.15 1.72
C ASP A 4 -15.02 -7.24 0.21
N VAL A 5 -14.55 -8.34 -0.38
CA VAL A 5 -14.65 -8.66 -1.81
C VAL A 5 -15.13 -10.09 -2.04
N GLN A 6 -15.84 -10.70 -1.09
CA GLN A 6 -16.34 -12.09 -1.16
C GLN A 6 -17.14 -12.44 -2.43
N GLN A 7 -17.69 -11.43 -3.11
CA GLN A 7 -18.46 -11.61 -4.35
C GLN A 7 -17.59 -11.70 -5.61
N PHE A 8 -16.26 -11.67 -5.47
CA PHE A 8 -15.28 -11.69 -6.56
C PHE A 8 -14.24 -12.77 -6.32
N THR A 9 -13.81 -13.42 -7.40
CA THR A 9 -12.65 -14.30 -7.40
C THR A 9 -11.35 -13.49 -7.50
N PRO A 10 -10.18 -14.06 -7.14
CA PRO A 10 -8.90 -13.36 -7.26
C PRO A 10 -8.63 -12.83 -8.67
N ASP A 11 -9.00 -13.58 -9.71
CA ASP A 11 -8.77 -13.20 -11.12
C ASP A 11 -9.67 -12.06 -11.61
N GLU A 12 -10.77 -11.80 -10.89
CA GLU A 12 -11.69 -10.68 -11.15
C GLU A 12 -11.27 -9.40 -10.43
N LEU A 13 -10.25 -9.46 -9.58
CA LEU A 13 -9.76 -8.35 -8.78
C LEU A 13 -8.45 -7.80 -9.35
N LYS A 14 -8.31 -6.48 -9.34
CA LYS A 14 -7.12 -5.79 -9.78
C LYS A 14 -6.79 -4.64 -8.84
N VAL A 15 -5.55 -4.64 -8.34
CA VAL A 15 -5.00 -3.56 -7.52
C VAL A 15 -3.92 -2.83 -8.33
N ARG A 16 -3.99 -1.50 -8.38
CA ARG A 16 -2.98 -0.65 -9.05
C ARG A 16 -2.65 0.54 -8.18
N VAL A 17 -1.43 1.04 -8.29
CA VAL A 17 -1.02 2.33 -7.73
C VAL A 17 -0.79 3.29 -8.88
N VAL A 18 -1.57 4.38 -8.93
CA VAL A 18 -1.50 5.40 -9.99
C VAL A 18 -1.48 6.77 -9.32
N GLU A 19 -0.42 7.54 -9.54
CA GLU A 19 -0.32 8.95 -9.07
C GLU A 19 -0.62 9.14 -7.56
N GLY A 20 -0.12 8.22 -6.74
CA GLY A 20 -0.34 8.21 -5.29
C GLY A 20 -1.75 7.78 -4.86
N VAL A 21 -2.49 7.12 -5.73
CA VAL A 21 -3.79 6.52 -5.43
C VAL A 21 -3.69 5.01 -5.58
N VAL A 22 -4.18 4.27 -4.58
CA VAL A 22 -4.48 2.84 -4.73
C VAL A 22 -5.86 2.72 -5.36
N GLU A 23 -5.92 2.12 -6.54
CA GLU A 23 -7.16 1.75 -7.22
C GLU A 23 -7.39 0.25 -7.07
N VAL A 24 -8.56 -0.10 -6.52
CA VAL A 24 -9.04 -1.48 -6.43
C VAL A 24 -10.25 -1.61 -7.35
N GLU A 25 -10.11 -2.43 -8.38
CA GLU A 25 -11.17 -2.75 -9.31
C GLU A 25 -11.57 -4.21 -9.12
N GLY A 26 -12.88 -4.47 -9.01
CA GLY A 26 -13.43 -5.83 -9.07
C GLY A 26 -14.44 -5.89 -10.19
N LYS A 27 -14.25 -6.80 -11.16
CA LYS A 27 -15.14 -6.94 -12.31
C LYS A 27 -15.54 -8.40 -12.49
N HIS A 28 -16.79 -8.69 -12.18
CA HIS A 28 -17.47 -9.94 -12.46
C HIS A 28 -18.34 -9.73 -13.70
N GLU A 29 -17.93 -10.31 -14.82
CA GLU A 29 -18.73 -10.30 -16.05
C GLU A 29 -20.07 -10.99 -15.82
N GLU A 30 -21.02 -10.73 -16.72
CA GLU A 30 -22.34 -11.36 -16.65
C GLU A 30 -22.21 -12.89 -16.68
N ARG A 31 -22.65 -13.55 -15.60
CA ARG A 31 -22.73 -15.00 -15.49
C ARG A 31 -24.14 -15.42 -15.12
N ALA A 32 -24.61 -16.51 -15.72
CA ALA A 32 -25.87 -17.13 -15.32
C ALA A 32 -25.74 -17.70 -13.91
N ASP A 33 -26.77 -17.48 -13.09
CA ASP A 33 -26.95 -18.09 -11.78
C ASP A 33 -28.31 -18.82 -11.70
N GLU A 34 -28.68 -19.33 -10.53
CA GLU A 34 -29.95 -20.08 -10.34
C GLU A 34 -31.21 -19.23 -10.61
N HIS A 35 -31.11 -17.90 -10.66
CA HIS A 35 -32.25 -16.99 -10.74
C HIS A 35 -32.20 -16.02 -11.95
N GLY A 36 -31.17 -16.11 -12.79
CA GLY A 36 -31.01 -15.25 -13.96
C GLY A 36 -29.55 -15.09 -14.34
N SER A 37 -29.13 -13.85 -14.56
CA SER A 37 -27.74 -13.48 -14.74
C SER A 37 -27.34 -12.39 -13.76
N ILE A 38 -26.07 -12.41 -13.35
CA ILE A 38 -25.50 -11.40 -12.47
C ILE A 38 -24.19 -10.87 -13.01
N SER A 39 -24.06 -9.55 -12.99
CA SER A 39 -22.80 -8.85 -13.24
C SER A 39 -22.53 -7.90 -12.08
N ARG A 40 -21.27 -7.72 -11.73
CA ARG A 40 -20.85 -6.82 -10.65
C ARG A 40 -19.59 -6.09 -11.07
N HIS A 41 -19.55 -4.78 -10.85
CA HIS A 41 -18.36 -3.98 -11.09
C HIS A 41 -18.21 -2.93 -10.01
N PHE A 42 -17.01 -2.81 -9.44
CA PHE A 42 -16.67 -1.71 -8.56
C PHE A 42 -15.29 -1.15 -8.89
N LEU A 43 -15.11 0.13 -8.57
CA LEU A 43 -13.82 0.80 -8.53
C LEU A 43 -13.74 1.62 -7.24
N ARG A 44 -12.83 1.27 -6.34
CA ARG A 44 -12.52 2.04 -5.13
C ARG A 44 -11.16 2.67 -5.25
N LYS A 45 -11.06 3.94 -4.87
CA LYS A 45 -9.83 4.73 -4.92
C LYS A 45 -9.47 5.23 -3.54
N TYR A 46 -8.22 5.02 -3.13
CA TYR A 46 -7.69 5.46 -1.85
C TYR A 46 -6.45 6.30 -2.07
N ARG A 47 -6.50 7.58 -1.69
CA ARG A 47 -5.31 8.43 -1.76
C ARG A 47 -4.33 8.01 -0.68
N LEU A 48 -3.10 7.73 -1.08
CA LEU A 48 -2.01 7.41 -0.17
C LEU A 48 -1.47 8.71 0.46
N PRO A 49 -1.08 8.68 1.73
CA PRO A 49 -0.25 9.72 2.33
C PRO A 49 1.09 9.90 1.59
N GLU A 50 1.67 11.10 1.65
CA GLU A 50 2.94 11.44 0.98
C GLU A 50 4.14 10.67 1.53
N ASP A 51 4.03 10.23 2.78
CA ASP A 51 5.06 9.48 3.49
C ASP A 51 5.04 7.98 3.18
N VAL A 52 4.31 7.51 2.17
CA VAL A 52 4.26 6.09 1.79
C VAL A 52 5.30 5.74 0.71
N MET A 53 5.91 4.56 0.83
CA MET A 53 6.75 3.95 -0.22
C MET A 53 5.84 3.22 -1.23
N MET A 54 5.52 3.88 -2.34
CA MET A 54 4.52 3.40 -3.32
C MET A 54 4.93 2.11 -4.04
N ASP A 55 6.23 1.91 -4.23
CA ASP A 55 6.86 0.72 -4.83
C ASP A 55 6.74 -0.53 -3.95
N MET A 56 6.50 -0.34 -2.66
CA MET A 56 6.38 -1.40 -1.66
C MET A 56 4.93 -1.68 -1.27
N VAL A 57 3.95 -1.17 -2.03
CA VAL A 57 2.53 -1.48 -1.81
C VAL A 57 2.29 -2.95 -2.13
N GLY A 58 1.77 -3.69 -1.16
CA GLY A 58 1.41 -5.10 -1.28
C GLY A 58 -0.07 -5.31 -1.04
N SER A 59 -0.59 -6.45 -1.51
CA SER A 59 -1.97 -6.87 -1.25
C SER A 59 -2.05 -8.36 -0.97
N THR A 60 -2.95 -8.74 -0.07
CA THR A 60 -3.28 -10.14 0.26
C THR A 60 -4.78 -10.32 0.28
N LEU A 61 -5.27 -11.46 -0.20
CA LEU A 61 -6.68 -11.84 -0.14
C LEU A 61 -6.82 -13.05 0.77
N SER A 62 -7.63 -12.92 1.82
CA SER A 62 -7.90 -14.00 2.74
C SER A 62 -8.95 -14.98 2.20
N PRO A 63 -9.03 -16.22 2.73
CA PRO A 63 -10.03 -17.21 2.30
C PRO A 63 -11.49 -16.78 2.54
N ASP A 64 -11.73 -15.92 3.52
CA ASP A 64 -13.04 -15.31 3.82
C ASP A 64 -13.31 -14.05 2.97
N GLY A 65 -12.52 -13.81 1.92
CA GLY A 65 -12.78 -12.77 0.92
C GLY A 65 -12.48 -11.34 1.37
N VAL A 66 -11.55 -11.16 2.31
CA VAL A 66 -11.08 -9.82 2.72
C VAL A 66 -9.77 -9.48 2.00
N LEU A 67 -9.82 -8.49 1.12
CA LEU A 67 -8.64 -7.92 0.48
C LEU A 67 -7.99 -6.91 1.42
N THR A 68 -6.76 -7.19 1.83
CA THR A 68 -5.92 -6.31 2.64
C THR A 68 -4.85 -5.67 1.76
N ILE A 69 -4.71 -4.35 1.86
CA ILE A 69 -3.68 -3.58 1.17
C ILE A 69 -2.79 -2.91 2.21
N GLU A 70 -1.50 -3.16 2.11
CA GLU A 70 -0.46 -2.67 3.02
C GLU A 70 0.52 -1.80 2.25
N ALA A 71 0.92 -0.69 2.88
CA ALA A 71 1.81 0.28 2.27
C ALA A 71 2.73 0.83 3.35
N PRO A 72 4.03 0.47 3.36
CA PRO A 72 4.94 0.90 4.39
C PRO A 72 5.25 2.40 4.25
N LYS A 73 5.37 3.06 5.39
CA LYS A 73 5.81 4.45 5.44
C LYS A 73 7.32 4.54 5.19
N LYS A 74 7.74 5.58 4.48
CA LYS A 74 9.14 6.04 4.38
C LYS A 74 9.69 6.18 5.79
N LYS A 75 10.85 5.58 6.04
CA LYS A 75 11.54 5.78 7.31
C LYS A 75 11.88 7.27 7.42
N LEU A 76 11.30 7.93 8.42
CA LEU A 76 11.83 9.22 8.86
C LEU A 76 13.18 8.93 9.50
N GLU A 77 14.25 9.58 9.03
CA GLU A 77 15.48 9.59 9.80
C GLU A 77 15.15 10.14 11.19
N PRO A 78 15.54 9.45 12.28
CA PRO A 78 15.37 10.00 13.60
C PRO A 78 16.07 11.36 13.64
N PRO A 79 15.48 12.37 14.32
CA PRO A 79 16.14 13.65 14.44
C PRO A 79 17.56 13.43 14.97
N PRO A 80 18.55 14.20 14.48
CA PRO A 80 19.92 14.05 14.94
C PRO A 80 19.94 14.14 16.48
N PRO A 81 20.76 13.31 17.15
CA PRO A 81 20.83 13.33 18.60
C PRO A 81 21.18 14.75 19.07
N SER A 82 20.53 15.22 20.14
CA SER A 82 20.74 16.55 20.70
C SER A 82 22.15 16.77 21.22
N GLN A 83 22.91 15.69 21.42
CA GLN A 83 24.30 15.70 21.87
C GLN A 83 25.11 14.64 21.13
N ARG A 84 26.33 15.00 20.73
CA ARG A 84 27.36 14.07 20.25
C ARG A 84 28.71 14.47 20.84
N ASP A 85 29.53 13.49 21.18
CA ASP A 85 30.90 13.77 21.61
C ASP A 85 31.78 14.09 20.40
N VAL A 86 32.52 15.20 20.46
CA VAL A 86 33.43 15.62 19.41
C VAL A 86 34.86 15.35 19.87
N PRO A 87 35.64 14.52 19.15
CA PRO A 87 37.02 14.25 19.53
C PRO A 87 37.89 15.49 19.31
N ILE A 88 38.65 15.87 20.34
CA ILE A 88 39.62 16.96 20.26
C ILE A 88 40.86 16.45 19.52
N LYS A 89 41.13 17.03 18.34
CA LYS A 89 42.42 16.85 17.65
C LYS A 89 43.38 17.92 18.12
N LYS A 90 44.55 17.52 18.61
CA LYS A 90 45.66 18.46 18.81
C LYS A 90 46.15 18.95 17.45
N SER A 91 46.25 20.26 17.28
CA SER A 91 46.99 20.86 16.17
C SER A 91 48.47 20.83 16.52
N ASP A 92 49.30 20.27 15.65
CA ASP A 92 50.74 20.41 15.75
C ASP A 92 51.12 21.83 15.30
N ASP A 93 51.30 22.74 16.26
CA ASP A 93 52.03 23.99 16.03
C ASP A 93 53.51 23.63 15.82
N LYS A 94 53.91 23.49 14.56
CA LYS A 94 55.34 23.48 14.20
C LYS A 94 55.88 24.91 14.31
N ALA A 95 56.67 25.15 15.35
CA ALA A 95 57.63 26.25 15.40
C ALA A 95 58.75 26.06 14.36
#